data_AF-A0A7C5S8J8-F1
#
_entry.id   AF-A0A7C5S8J8-F1
#
_cell.length_a   1.000
_cell.length_b   1.000
_cell.length_c   1.000
_cell.angle_alpha   90.00
_cell.angle_beta   90.00
_cell.angle_gamma   90.00
#
_symmetry.space_group_name_H-M   'P 1'
#
loop_
_entity.id
_entity.type
_entity.pdbx_description
1 polymer ?
#
loop_
_entity_poly.entity_id
_entity_poly.type
_entity_poly.pdbx_seq_one_letter_code
_entity_poly.pdbx_strand_id
1 'polypeptide(L)'
;GTSFLLIVMIISILIFSLIPHDMGFMGKLLSRLLLIPLVAGVSYEMLKLSSRSQKKALFRLLSLPGLALQRLTTREPDMAQIEVAIVSLRAALEAGDV
;
A
#
# COMPACT_ATOMS: atom_id res chain seq x y z
N GLY A 1 -2.18 5.28 1.78
CA GLY A 1 -0.71 5.20 1.64
C GLY A 1 -0.11 4.02 2.36
N THR A 2 -0.27 3.93 3.68
CA THR A 2 0.40 2.92 4.54
C THR A 2 0.13 1.47 4.17
N SER A 3 -1.12 1.10 3.82
CA SER A 3 -1.44 -0.27 3.41
C SER A 3 -0.75 -0.69 2.09
N PHE A 4 -0.50 0.26 1.18
CA PHE A 4 0.25 -0.03 -0.05
C PHE A 4 1.71 -0.37 0.27
N LEU A 5 2.36 0.40 1.16
CA LEU A 5 3.73 0.14 1.59
C LEU A 5 3.87 -1.24 2.23
N LEU A 6 2.89 -1.66 3.04
CA LEU A 6 2.86 -2.98 3.65
C LEU A 6 2.79 -4.10 2.62
N ILE A 7 1.93 -3.97 1.61
CA ILE A 7 1.82 -4.93 0.50
C ILE A 7 3.14 -5.00 -0.26
N VAL A 8 3.70 -3.85 -0.65
CA VAL A 8 4.98 -3.78 -1.36
C VAL A 8 6.11 -4.44 -0.56
N MET A 9 6.17 -4.20 0.75
CA MET A 9 7.18 -4.80 1.62
C MET A 9 7.08 -6.32 1.66
N ILE A 10 5.89 -6.87 1.88
CA ILE A 10 5.67 -8.34 1.91
C ILE A 10 6.05 -8.96 0.57
N ILE A 11 5.57 -8.39 -0.54
CA ILE A 11 5.90 -8.87 -1.89
C ILE A 11 7.40 -8.78 -2.17
N SER A 12 8.05 -7.69 -1.75
CA SER A 12 9.51 -7.52 -1.87
C SER A 12 10.25 -8.61 -1.12
N ILE A 13 9.88 -8.89 0.14
CA ILE A 13 10.52 -9.94 0.94
C ILE A 13 10.36 -11.30 0.25
N LEU A 14 9.16 -11.64 -0.23
CA LEU A 14 8.91 -12.91 -0.91
C LEU A 14 9.74 -13.05 -2.20
N ILE A 15 9.76 -12.02 -3.05
CA ILE A 15 10.49 -12.07 -4.33
C ILE A 15 12.00 -12.08 -4.10
N PHE A 16 12.52 -11.20 -3.24
CA PHE A 16 13.96 -11.12 -3.00
C PHE A 16 14.51 -12.26 -2.15
N SER A 17 13.68 -12.94 -1.35
CA SER A 17 14.05 -14.15 -0.59
C SER A 17 14.44 -15.31 -1.50
N LEU A 18 13.89 -15.37 -2.72
CA LEU A 18 14.23 -16.40 -3.71
C LEU A 18 15.60 -16.20 -4.36
N ILE A 19 16.26 -15.06 -4.12
CA ILE A 19 17.56 -14.76 -4.71
C ILE A 19 18.67 -15.38 -3.85
N PRO A 20 19.51 -16.27 -4.42
CA PRO A 20 20.58 -16.93 -3.67
C PRO A 20 21.59 -15.94 -3.06
N HIS A 21 21.99 -16.19 -1.81
CA HIS A 21 22.89 -15.32 -1.05
C HIS A 21 24.34 -15.35 -1.54
N ASP A 22 24.73 -16.37 -2.29
CA ASP A 22 26.04 -16.58 -2.91
C ASP A 22 26.28 -15.71 -4.16
N MET A 23 25.24 -15.03 -4.67
CA MET A 23 25.42 -14.03 -5.73
C MET A 23 26.33 -12.88 -5.26
N GLY A 24 27.33 -12.56 -6.08
CA GLY A 24 28.21 -11.42 -5.88
C GLY A 24 27.46 -10.08 -5.83
N PHE A 25 28.10 -9.04 -5.29
CA PHE A 25 27.50 -7.72 -5.08
C PHE A 25 26.83 -7.15 -6.35
N MET A 26 27.52 -7.23 -7.49
CA MET A 26 27.01 -6.71 -8.76
C MET A 26 25.75 -7.45 -9.23
N GLY A 27 25.71 -8.78 -9.08
CA GLY A 27 24.55 -9.60 -9.41
C GLY A 27 23.32 -9.26 -8.55
N LYS A 28 23.53 -8.98 -7.26
CA LYS A 28 22.45 -8.55 -6.34
C LYS A 28 21.92 -7.16 -6.67
N LEU A 29 22.78 -6.24 -7.09
CA LEU A 29 22.36 -4.89 -7.48
C LEU A 29 21.51 -4.92 -8.75
N LEU A 30 21.98 -5.64 -9.77
CA LEU A 30 21.25 -5.82 -11.03
C LEU A 30 19.90 -6.51 -10.82
N SER A 31 19.84 -7.56 -10.01
CA SER A 31 18.57 -8.25 -9.73
C SER A 31 17.56 -7.33 -9.05
N ARG A 32 17.99 -6.49 -8.10
CA ARG A 32 17.11 -5.48 -7.47
C ARG A 32 16.57 -4.49 -8.48
N LEU A 33 17.42 -3.92 -9.33
CA LEU A 33 17.00 -2.93 -10.33
C LEU A 33 15.99 -3.52 -11.33
N LEU A 34 16.23 -4.74 -11.80
CA LEU A 34 15.35 -5.42 -12.75
C LEU A 34 14.02 -5.86 -12.13
N LEU A 35 14.01 -6.21 -10.85
CA LEU A 35 12.81 -6.70 -10.16
C LEU A 35 11.96 -5.59 -9.56
N ILE A 36 12.44 -4.34 -9.46
CA ILE A 36 11.62 -3.20 -8.99
C ILE A 36 10.31 -3.06 -9.78
N PRO A 37 10.31 -3.05 -11.13
CA PRO A 37 9.07 -2.95 -11.91
C PRO A 37 8.11 -4.12 -11.64
N LEU A 38 8.65 -5.34 -11.50
CA LEU A 38 7.86 -6.54 -11.21
C LEU A 38 7.19 -6.43 -9.84
N VAL A 39 7.96 -6.09 -8.80
CA VAL A 39 7.46 -5.89 -7.44
C VAL A 39 6.37 -4.81 -7.44
N ALA A 40 6.60 -3.68 -8.12
CA ALA A 40 5.64 -2.59 -8.21
C ALA A 40 4.34 -3.02 -8.91
N GLY A 41 4.44 -3.72 -10.05
CA GLY A 41 3.30 -4.20 -10.81
C GLY A 41 2.46 -5.21 -10.02
N VAL A 42 3.10 -6.22 -9.43
CA VAL A 42 2.41 -7.23 -8.60
C VAL A 42 1.75 -6.58 -7.38
N SER A 43 2.45 -5.67 -6.71
CA SER A 43 1.91 -4.96 -5.55
C SER A 43 0.71 -4.09 -5.92
N TYR A 44 0.74 -3.43 -7.08
CA TYR A 44 -0.38 -2.65 -7.60
C TYR A 44 -1.61 -3.51 -7.90
N GLU A 45 -1.43 -4.64 -8.59
CA GLU A 45 -2.53 -5.56 -8.88
C GLU A 45 -3.12 -6.17 -7.60
N MET A 46 -2.27 -6.53 -6.62
CA MET A 46 -2.71 -6.99 -5.31
C MET A 46 -3.51 -5.92 -4.55
N LEU A 47 -3.07 -4.65 -4.60
CA LEU A 47 -3.80 -3.54 -4.00
C LEU A 47 -5.16 -3.33 -4.69
N LYS A 48 -5.19 -3.36 -6.02
CA LYS A 48 -6.41 -3.22 -6.83
C LYS A 48 -7.40 -4.36 -6.61
N LEU A 49 -6.91 -5.59 -6.43
CA LEU A 49 -7.73 -6.73 -6.05
C LEU A 49 -8.27 -6.59 -4.63
N SER A 50 -7.45 -6.09 -3.70
CA SER A 50 -7.86 -5.81 -2.32
C SER A 50 -8.97 -4.76 -2.23
N SER A 51 -8.91 -3.71 -3.05
CA SER A 51 -9.97 -2.69 -3.09
C SER A 51 -11.27 -3.24 -3.69
N ARG A 52 -11.19 -4.12 -4.71
CA ARG A 52 -12.37 -4.76 -5.32
C ARG A 52 -12.99 -5.88 -4.48
N SER A 53 -12.21 -6.57 -3.66
CA SER A 53 -12.63 -7.80 -2.93
C SER A 53 -12.71 -7.65 -1.41
N GLN A 54 -13.05 -6.46 -0.90
CA GLN A 54 -13.26 -6.20 0.55
C GLN A 54 -14.20 -7.22 1.25
N LYS A 55 -15.04 -7.94 0.50
CA LYS A 55 -15.93 -8.98 1.03
C LYS A 55 -15.24 -10.31 1.39
N LYS A 56 -14.08 -10.65 0.80
CA LYS A 56 -13.39 -11.93 1.06
C LYS A 56 -12.52 -11.86 2.31
N ALA A 57 -12.61 -12.87 3.19
CA ALA A 57 -11.95 -12.91 4.49
C ALA A 57 -10.42 -12.69 4.44
N LEU A 58 -9.77 -13.19 3.39
CA LEU A 58 -8.31 -13.04 3.19
C LEU A 58 -7.87 -11.58 3.05
N PHE A 59 -8.63 -10.76 2.31
CA PHE A 59 -8.31 -9.34 2.15
C PHE A 59 -8.55 -8.56 3.44
N ARG A 60 -9.55 -8.98 4.24
CA ARG A 60 -9.77 -8.40 5.57
C ARG A 60 -8.56 -8.65 6.48
N LEU A 61 -8.01 -9.88 6.48
CA LEU A 61 -6.81 -10.23 7.23
C LEU A 61 -5.57 -9.43 6.80
N LEU A 62 -5.36 -9.26 5.49
CA LEU A 62 -4.26 -8.45 4.96
C LEU A 62 -4.40 -6.94 5.26
N SER A 63 -5.64 -6.46 5.44
CA SER A 63 -5.93 -5.05 5.77
C SER A 63 -5.70 -4.72 7.25
N LEU A 64 -5.87 -5.70 8.14
CA LEU A 64 -5.72 -5.53 9.59
C LEU A 64 -4.37 -4.92 10.03
N PRO A 65 -3.20 -5.40 9.56
CA PRO A 65 -1.93 -4.79 9.95
C PRO A 65 -1.78 -3.36 9.44
N GLY A 66 -2.34 -3.04 8.26
CA GLY A 66 -2.36 -1.68 7.73
C GLY A 66 -3.19 -0.73 8.60
N LEU A 67 -4.36 -1.18 9.06
CA LEU A 67 -5.21 -0.44 9.98
C LEU A 67 -4.58 -0.32 11.37
N ALA A 68 -3.86 -1.34 11.84
CA ALA A 68 -3.12 -1.28 13.11
C ALA A 68 -1.99 -0.23 13.06
N LEU A 69 -1.23 -0.19 11.97
CA LEU A 69 -0.22 0.85 11.74
C LEU A 69 -0.83 2.25 11.61
N GLN A 70 -1.99 2.36 10.95
CA GLN A 70 -2.73 3.62 10.93
C GLN A 70 -3.13 4.04 12.33
N ARG A 71 -3.76 3.16 13.12
CA ARG A 71 -4.12 3.45 14.52
C ARG A 71 -2.95 3.87 15.38
N LEU A 72 -1.75 3.38 15.11
CA LEU A 72 -0.53 3.81 15.81
C LEU A 72 -0.10 5.24 15.42
N THR A 73 -0.37 5.66 14.19
CA THR A 73 0.13 6.93 13.61
C THR A 73 -0.94 8.02 13.49
N THR A 74 -2.22 7.69 13.60
CA THR A 74 -3.35 8.63 13.50
C THR A 74 -3.95 8.91 14.87
N ARG A 75 -4.16 10.19 15.18
CA ARG A 75 -4.97 10.65 16.33
C ARG A 75 -6.40 10.95 15.89
N GLU A 76 -7.31 10.99 16.86
CA GLU A 76 -8.69 11.42 16.61
C GLU A 76 -8.69 12.92 16.24
N PRO A 77 -9.37 13.32 15.16
CA PRO A 77 -9.34 14.69 14.67
C PRO A 77 -10.14 15.64 15.57
N ASP A 78 -9.72 16.90 15.64
CA ASP A 78 -10.48 17.94 16.32
C ASP A 78 -11.63 18.49 15.44
N MET A 79 -12.52 19.29 16.05
CA MET A 79 -13.69 19.83 15.36
C MET A 79 -13.35 20.71 14.17
N ALA A 80 -12.25 21.48 14.23
CA ALA A 80 -11.83 22.35 13.14
C ALA A 80 -11.32 21.53 11.94
N GLN A 81 -10.58 20.46 12.21
CA GLN A 81 -10.13 19.52 11.19
C GLN A 81 -11.31 18.82 10.49
N ILE A 82 -12.36 18.47 11.24
CA ILE A 82 -13.59 17.87 10.68
C ILE A 82 -14.30 18.88 9.76
N GLU A 83 -14.43 20.13 10.16
CA GLU A 83 -15.06 21.18 9.34
C GLU A 83 -14.32 21.38 8.02
N VAL A 84 -12.99 21.55 8.07
CA VAL A 84 -12.15 21.68 6.87
C VAL A 84 -12.26 20.45 5.97
N ALA A 85 -12.31 19.24 6.55
CA ALA A 85 -12.46 18.00 5.78
C ALA A 85 -13.80 17.95 5.03
N ILE A 86 -14.90 18.39 5.66
CA ILE A 86 -16.23 18.44 5.03
C ILE A 86 -16.24 19.45 3.88
N VAL A 87 -15.72 20.66 4.10
CA VAL A 87 -15.68 21.72 3.08
C VAL A 87 -14.84 21.28 1.88
N SER A 88 -13.66 20.72 2.15
CA SER A 88 -12.76 20.23 1.09
C SER A 88 -13.38 19.09 0.29
N LEU A 89 -14.08 18.17 0.96
CA LEU A 89 -14.76 17.05 0.30
C LEU A 89 -15.89 17.53 -0.61
N ARG A 90 -16.70 18.49 -0.15
CA ARG A 90 -17.78 19.08 -0.96
C ARG A 90 -17.24 19.76 -2.21
N ALA A 91 -16.21 20.59 -2.06
CA ALA A 91 -15.59 21.27 -3.19
C ALA A 91 -15.00 20.29 -4.22
N ALA A 92 -14.39 19.19 -3.76
CA ALA A 92 -13.83 18.17 -4.65
C ALA A 92 -14.91 17.40 -5.44
N LEU A 93 -16.08 17.15 -4.83
CA LEU A 93 -17.20 16.50 -5.49
C LEU A 93 -17.87 17.43 -6.51
N GLU A 94 -18.10 18.71 -6.15
CA GLU A 94 -18.65 19.71 -7.07
C GLU A 94 -17.75 19.92 -8.30
N ALA A 95 -16.42 19.86 -8.14
CA ALA A 95 -15.47 19.93 -9.25
C ALA A 95 -15.45 18.67 -10.14
N GLY A 96 -15.95 17.53 -9.66
CA GLY A 96 -16.02 16.26 -10.39
C GLY A 96 -17.35 15.99 -11.09
N ASP A 97 -18.39 16.78 -10.79
CA ASP A 97 -19.73 16.73 -11.41
C ASP A 97 -19.88 17.72 -12.59
N VAL A 98 -18.75 18.15 -13.20
CA VAL A 98 -18.67 19.00 -14.41
C VAL A 98 -18.18 18.17 -15.60
#